data_AF-X1VZ65-F1
#
_entry.id   AF-X1VZ65-F1
#
_cell.length_a   1.000
_cell.length_b   1.000
_cell.length_c   1.000
_cell.angle_alpha   90.00
_cell.angle_beta   90.00
_cell.angle_gamma   90.00
#
_symmetry.space_group_name_H-M   'P 1'
#
loop_
_entity.id
_entity.type
_entity.pdbx_description
1 polymer ?
#
loop_
_entity_poly.entity_id
_entity_poly.type
_entity_poly.pdbx_seq_one_letter_code
_entity_poly.pdbx_strand_id
1 'polypeptide(L)'
;IDVGKYKVNITEEHVKEAIEIVEDEEIREEIEKQESKKVEEEFLDWVEVTSEDIVEFEQILQDNDALEYLHPYVCPKLEKLDMQKKAILLALASHWDSGGDRWRIHVLMHGEESSGTAKTPLLRWIKEIGGAYASMRSTKAGLTVNLKDGSPG
;
A
#
# COMPACT_ATOMS: atom_id res chain seq x y z
N ILE A 1 -1.05 30.74 10.02
CA ILE A 1 -1.84 29.49 10.15
C ILE A 1 -1.26 28.78 11.37
N ASP A 2 -2.05 28.70 12.43
CA ASP A 2 -1.63 28.30 13.77
C ASP A 2 -1.39 26.78 13.82
N VAL A 3 -0.18 26.35 14.18
CA VAL A 3 0.20 24.93 14.21
C VAL A 3 -0.09 24.39 15.61
N GLY A 4 -1.37 24.05 15.84
CA GLY A 4 -1.83 23.48 17.10
C GLY A 4 -1.12 22.17 17.42
N LYS A 5 -0.24 22.17 18.45
CA LYS A 5 0.27 20.95 19.07
C LYS A 5 -0.85 20.33 19.91
N TYR A 6 -1.51 19.30 19.40
CA TYR A 6 -2.47 18.52 20.18
C TYR A 6 -1.71 17.52 21.06
N LYS A 7 -1.80 17.69 22.37
CA LYS A 7 -1.38 16.71 23.37
C LYS A 7 -2.50 15.68 23.52
N VAL A 8 -2.29 14.44 23.05
CA VAL A 8 -3.24 13.35 23.29
C VAL A 8 -2.96 12.81 24.69
N ASN A 9 -3.85 13.08 25.64
CA ASN A 9 -3.78 12.48 26.97
C ASN A 9 -4.37 11.07 26.88
N ILE A 10 -3.52 10.07 26.59
CA ILE A 10 -3.88 8.66 26.73
C ILE A 10 -3.94 8.39 28.23
N THR A 11 -5.14 8.10 28.75
CA THR A 11 -5.35 7.75 30.15
C THR A 11 -4.98 6.28 30.40
N GLU A 12 -4.56 5.95 31.61
CA GLU A 12 -4.23 4.58 32.02
C GLU A 12 -5.41 3.62 31.80
N GLU A 13 -6.64 4.11 31.89
CA GLU A 13 -7.87 3.36 31.61
C GLU A 13 -7.97 2.91 30.15
N HIS A 14 -7.63 3.77 29.18
CA HIS A 14 -7.65 3.40 27.76
C HIS A 14 -6.56 2.36 27.41
N VAL A 15 -5.42 2.41 28.10
CA VAL A 15 -4.36 1.40 27.95
C VAL A 15 -4.83 0.07 28.53
N LYS A 16 -5.50 0.11 29.67
CA LYS A 16 -6.02 -1.09 30.35
C LYS A 16 -7.15 -1.75 29.55
N GLU A 17 -8.06 -0.97 29.00
CA GLU A 17 -9.13 -1.44 28.11
C GLU A 17 -8.55 -2.06 26.83
N ALA A 18 -7.52 -1.44 26.24
CA ALA A 18 -6.83 -2.01 25.08
C ALA A 18 -6.08 -3.32 25.41
N ILE A 19 -5.53 -3.46 26.62
CA ILE A 19 -4.90 -4.71 27.08
C ILE A 19 -5.95 -5.79 27.30
N GLU A 20 -7.09 -5.46 27.91
CA GLU A 20 -8.20 -6.39 28.17
C GLU A 20 -8.81 -6.91 26.85
N ILE A 21 -8.98 -6.05 25.85
CA ILE A 21 -9.40 -6.44 24.48
C ILE A 21 -8.38 -7.38 23.82
N VAL A 22 -7.08 -7.24 24.13
CA VAL A 22 -6.02 -8.11 23.61
C VAL A 22 -5.89 -9.41 24.42
N GLU A 23 -6.43 -9.48 25.63
CA GLU A 23 -6.49 -10.70 26.45
C GLU A 23 -7.70 -11.58 26.14
N ASP A 24 -8.69 -11.06 25.41
CA ASP A 24 -9.80 -11.85 24.88
C ASP A 24 -9.29 -12.91 23.89
N GLU A 25 -9.54 -14.18 24.24
CA GLU A 25 -9.04 -15.36 23.54
C GLU A 25 -9.62 -15.46 22.11
N GLU A 26 -10.86 -15.03 21.88
CA GLU A 26 -11.47 -14.98 20.53
C GLU A 26 -10.78 -13.95 19.64
N ILE A 27 -10.38 -12.80 20.19
CA ILE A 27 -9.68 -11.74 19.46
C ILE A 27 -8.25 -12.17 19.14
N ARG A 28 -7.58 -12.88 20.06
CA ARG A 28 -6.25 -13.45 19.82
C ARG A 28 -6.27 -14.47 18.69
N GLU A 29 -7.20 -15.42 18.71
CA GLU A 29 -7.34 -16.43 17.66
C GLU A 29 -7.67 -15.79 16.30
N GLU A 30 -8.51 -14.74 16.27
CA GLU A 30 -8.83 -14.00 15.05
C GLU A 30 -7.60 -13.23 14.50
N ILE A 31 -6.76 -12.66 15.38
CA ILE A 31 -5.49 -12.01 15.01
C ILE A 31 -4.48 -13.04 14.49
N GLU A 32 -4.27 -14.16 15.18
CA GLU A 32 -3.37 -15.24 14.75
C GLU A 32 -3.81 -15.85 13.41
N LYS A 33 -5.12 -15.97 13.18
CA LYS A 33 -5.69 -16.45 11.91
C LYS A 33 -5.51 -15.44 10.77
N GLN A 34 -5.48 -14.15 11.08
CA GLN A 34 -5.16 -13.10 10.10
C GLN A 34 -3.66 -12.99 9.83
N GLU A 35 -2.81 -13.19 10.83
CA GLU A 35 -1.35 -13.23 10.69
C GLU A 35 -0.90 -14.47 9.92
N SER A 36 -1.45 -15.65 10.21
CA SER A 36 -1.17 -16.88 9.46
C SER A 36 -1.63 -16.80 7.99
N LYS A 37 -2.74 -16.11 7.70
CA LYS A 37 -3.15 -15.80 6.32
C LYS A 37 -2.28 -14.75 5.62
N LYS A 38 -1.58 -13.89 6.36
CA LYS A 38 -0.64 -12.89 5.79
C LYS A 38 0.67 -13.52 5.31
N VAL A 39 1.01 -14.73 5.76
CA VAL A 39 2.32 -15.36 5.47
C VAL A 39 2.33 -16.17 4.17
N GLU A 40 1.17 -16.43 3.55
CA GLU A 40 1.04 -17.10 2.24
C GLU A 40 0.78 -16.13 1.06
N GLU A 41 1.11 -14.84 1.18
CA GLU A 41 1.23 -13.97 0.00
C GLU A 41 2.67 -14.08 -0.51
N GLU A 42 2.85 -14.84 -1.59
CA GLU A 42 4.12 -14.99 -2.34
C GLU A 42 4.77 -13.63 -2.51
N PHE A 43 5.85 -13.43 -1.75
CA PHE A 43 6.72 -12.28 -1.83
C PHE A 43 7.26 -12.20 -3.25
N LEU A 44 7.35 -11.00 -3.82
CA LEU A 44 8.20 -10.77 -4.99
C LEU A 44 9.62 -11.17 -4.57
N ASP A 45 10.04 -12.38 -4.94
CA ASP A 45 11.43 -12.82 -4.80
C ASP A 45 12.33 -11.73 -5.37
N TRP A 46 13.50 -11.56 -4.77
CA TRP A 46 14.52 -10.69 -5.34
C TRP A 46 14.84 -11.20 -6.74
N VAL A 47 14.26 -10.57 -7.76
CA VAL A 47 14.53 -10.90 -9.15
C VAL A 47 15.93 -10.39 -9.47
N GLU A 48 16.86 -11.29 -9.73
CA GLU A 48 18.16 -10.92 -10.29
C GLU A 48 17.95 -10.41 -11.71
N VAL A 49 18.19 -9.11 -11.92
CA VAL A 49 18.13 -8.49 -13.24
C VAL A 49 19.38 -8.88 -14.03
N THR A 50 19.19 -9.59 -15.14
CA THR A 50 20.28 -10.02 -16.03
C THR A 50 20.63 -8.95 -17.07
N SER A 51 21.75 -9.14 -17.77
CA SER A 51 22.12 -8.24 -18.87
C SER A 51 21.17 -8.37 -20.06
N GLU A 52 20.64 -9.56 -20.29
CA GLU A 52 19.61 -9.82 -21.30
C GLU A 52 18.32 -9.04 -21.01
N ASP A 53 17.86 -9.02 -19.75
CA ASP A 53 16.66 -8.27 -19.34
C ASP A 53 16.81 -6.77 -19.59
N ILE A 54 18.00 -6.21 -19.34
CA ILE A 54 18.30 -4.79 -19.60
C ILE A 54 18.20 -4.50 -21.09
N VAL A 55 18.79 -5.35 -21.94
CA VAL A 55 18.75 -5.17 -23.40
C VAL A 55 17.32 -5.27 -23.92
N GLU A 56 16.54 -6.22 -23.43
CA GLU A 56 15.12 -6.34 -23.78
C GLU A 56 14.33 -5.09 -23.36
N PHE A 57 14.53 -4.62 -22.14
CA PHE A 57 13.88 -3.41 -21.64
C PHE A 57 14.26 -2.17 -22.44
N GLU A 58 15.53 -2.00 -22.79
CA GLU A 58 16.01 -0.91 -23.64
C GLU A 58 15.39 -0.96 -25.04
N GLN A 59 15.26 -2.14 -25.63
CA GLN A 59 14.59 -2.32 -26.94
C GLN A 59 13.12 -1.91 -26.88
N ILE A 60 12.40 -2.34 -25.84
CA ILE A 60 11.00 -1.96 -25.61
C ILE A 60 10.86 -0.42 -25.56
N LEU A 61 11.77 0.24 -24.86
CA LEU A 61 11.78 1.71 -24.70
C LEU A 61 12.21 2.47 -25.95
N GLN A 62 12.95 1.87 -26.87
CA GLN A 62 13.29 2.50 -28.16
C GLN A 62 12.06 2.60 -29.07
N ASP A 63 11.22 1.56 -29.05
CA ASP A 63 10.08 1.44 -29.96
C ASP A 63 8.78 2.03 -29.39
N ASN A 64 8.72 2.25 -28.06
CA ASN A 64 7.48 2.63 -27.38
C ASN A 64 7.69 3.70 -26.30
N ASP A 65 6.66 4.52 -26.08
CA ASP A 65 6.58 5.31 -24.86
C ASP A 65 6.34 4.39 -23.64
N ALA A 66 7.19 4.49 -22.62
CA ALA A 66 7.18 3.62 -21.46
C ALA A 66 5.82 3.61 -20.74
N LEU A 67 5.20 4.79 -20.59
CA LEU A 67 3.94 4.94 -19.88
C LEU A 67 2.79 4.35 -20.69
N GLU A 68 2.77 4.58 -22.00
CA GLU A 68 1.79 3.99 -22.90
C GLU A 68 1.94 2.47 -23.02
N TYR A 69 3.17 1.96 -23.04
CA TYR A 69 3.45 0.53 -23.16
C TYR A 69 3.14 -0.23 -21.87
N LEU A 70 3.54 0.30 -20.70
CA LEU A 70 3.48 -0.45 -19.45
C LEU A 70 2.13 -0.33 -18.73
N HIS A 71 1.36 0.75 -18.92
CA HIS A 71 0.10 0.92 -18.20
C HIS A 71 -0.95 -0.20 -18.42
N PRO A 72 -1.07 -0.89 -19.57
CA PRO A 72 -2.03 -1.98 -19.72
C PRO A 72 -1.75 -3.16 -18.78
N TYR A 73 -0.49 -3.36 -18.41
CA TYR A 73 -0.05 -4.40 -17.48
C TYR A 73 -0.36 -4.06 -16.02
N VAL A 74 -0.74 -2.82 -15.71
CA VAL A 74 -1.27 -2.45 -14.40
C VAL A 74 -2.70 -2.98 -14.27
N CYS A 75 -2.90 -3.94 -13.38
CA CYS A 75 -4.17 -4.61 -13.15
C CYS A 75 -4.85 -5.07 -14.47
N PRO A 76 -4.28 -6.07 -15.18
CA PRO A 76 -4.70 -6.44 -16.53
C PRO A 76 -6.13 -7.00 -16.59
N LYS A 77 -6.66 -7.49 -15.45
CA LYS A 77 -8.04 -7.97 -15.32
C LYS A 77 -9.09 -6.86 -15.47
N LEU A 78 -8.71 -5.60 -15.30
CA LEU A 78 -9.60 -4.45 -15.50
C LEU A 78 -9.40 -3.89 -16.90
N GLU A 79 -10.47 -3.85 -17.68
CA GLU A 79 -10.47 -3.14 -18.95
C GLU A 79 -10.72 -1.65 -18.75
N LYS A 80 -10.13 -0.82 -19.63
CA LYS A 80 -10.22 0.65 -19.59
C LYS A 80 -9.54 1.19 -18.32
N LEU A 81 -9.78 2.45 -17.96
CA LEU A 81 -9.13 3.16 -16.84
C LEU A 81 -7.65 3.52 -17.08
N ASP A 82 -7.30 3.82 -18.32
CA ASP A 82 -5.93 4.10 -18.75
C ASP A 82 -5.28 5.20 -17.90
N MET A 83 -6.03 6.26 -17.57
CA MET A 83 -5.54 7.35 -16.74
C MET A 83 -5.21 6.90 -15.30
N GLN A 84 -6.06 6.08 -14.69
CA GLN A 84 -5.84 5.55 -13.34
C GLN A 84 -4.67 4.58 -13.32
N LYS A 85 -4.57 3.70 -14.33
CA LYS A 85 -3.46 2.76 -14.48
C LYS A 85 -2.13 3.47 -14.68
N LYS A 86 -2.09 4.52 -15.51
CA LYS A 86 -0.92 5.40 -15.69
C LYS A 86 -0.53 6.10 -14.39
N ALA A 87 -1.50 6.64 -13.64
CA ALA A 87 -1.22 7.27 -12.35
C ALA A 87 -0.63 6.29 -11.32
N ILE A 88 -1.16 5.06 -11.26
CA ILE A 88 -0.63 4.00 -10.39
C ILE A 88 0.79 3.61 -10.82
N LEU A 89 1.04 3.47 -12.11
CA LEU A 89 2.38 3.14 -12.63
C LEU A 89 3.42 4.20 -12.23
N LEU A 90 3.07 5.49 -12.36
CA LEU A 90 3.94 6.59 -11.93
C LEU A 90 4.20 6.55 -10.42
N ALA A 91 3.18 6.25 -9.62
CA ALA A 91 3.33 6.09 -8.18
C ALA A 91 4.31 4.96 -7.82
N LEU A 92 4.18 3.80 -8.47
CA LEU A 92 5.08 2.66 -8.29
C LEU A 92 6.52 2.98 -8.71
N ALA A 93 6.71 3.69 -9.82
CA ALA A 93 8.03 4.11 -10.28
C ALA A 93 8.71 5.10 -9.30
N SER A 94 7.93 5.97 -8.64
CA SER A 94 8.42 7.04 -7.76
C SER A 94 8.84 6.63 -6.34
N HIS A 95 9.24 5.38 -6.12
CA HIS A 95 9.43 4.81 -4.79
C HIS A 95 10.59 5.39 -3.94
N TRP A 96 11.57 6.06 -4.56
CA TRP A 96 12.72 6.63 -3.84
C TRP A 96 12.63 8.14 -3.66
N ASP A 97 12.88 8.59 -2.43
CA ASP A 97 13.18 9.99 -2.13
C ASP A 97 14.70 10.21 -2.29
N SER A 98 15.11 11.34 -2.88
CA SER A 98 16.52 11.69 -3.07
C SER A 98 16.77 13.16 -2.72
N GLY A 99 17.96 13.45 -2.19
CA GLY A 99 18.40 14.82 -1.91
C GLY A 99 17.68 15.51 -0.74
N GLY A 100 16.94 14.77 0.10
CA GLY A 100 16.14 15.33 1.19
C GLY A 100 14.76 15.83 0.77
N ASP A 101 14.45 15.77 -0.52
CA ASP A 101 13.15 16.10 -1.08
C ASP A 101 12.25 14.85 -1.17
N ARG A 102 10.93 15.06 -1.10
CA ARG A 102 9.93 14.00 -1.27
C ARG A 102 9.54 13.90 -2.74
N TRP A 103 9.97 12.84 -3.41
CA TRP A 103 9.71 12.57 -4.83
C TRP A 103 8.57 11.58 -5.06
N ARG A 104 8.15 10.89 -4.01
CA ARG A 104 7.03 9.94 -4.04
C ARG A 104 5.73 10.60 -4.49
N ILE A 105 5.11 10.01 -5.50
CA ILE A 105 3.82 10.41 -6.01
C ILE A 105 2.73 9.68 -5.20
N HIS A 106 1.81 10.47 -4.64
CA HIS A 106 0.64 9.96 -3.94
C HIS A 106 -0.59 10.10 -4.82
N VAL A 107 -1.33 9.01 -5.03
CA VAL A 107 -2.53 8.99 -5.86
C VAL A 107 -3.77 8.87 -4.99
N LEU A 108 -4.66 9.86 -5.08
CA LEU A 108 -5.99 9.80 -4.48
C LEU A 108 -7.03 9.51 -5.55
N MET A 109 -7.71 8.38 -5.42
CA MET A 109 -8.83 8.03 -6.30
C MET A 109 -10.15 8.39 -5.61
N HIS A 110 -10.89 9.33 -6.19
CA HIS A 110 -12.26 9.63 -5.81
C HIS A 110 -13.20 9.32 -6.96
N GLY A 111 -14.43 8.95 -6.65
CA GLY A 111 -15.48 8.73 -7.64
C GLY A 111 -16.78 8.40 -6.94
N GLU A 112 -17.90 8.58 -7.63
CA GLU A 112 -19.24 8.44 -7.06
C GLU A 112 -19.43 7.11 -6.30
N GLU A 113 -20.06 7.20 -5.15
CA GLU A 113 -20.24 6.08 -4.19
C GLU A 113 -21.12 4.96 -4.75
N SER A 114 -21.98 5.28 -5.71
CA SER A 114 -22.96 4.38 -6.33
C SER A 114 -22.42 3.53 -7.47
N SER A 115 -21.19 3.75 -7.93
CA SER A 115 -20.68 3.12 -9.16
C SER A 115 -19.53 2.16 -8.89
N GLY A 116 -19.61 0.96 -9.49
CA GLY A 116 -18.56 -0.04 -9.58
C GLY A 116 -17.37 0.45 -10.43
N THR A 117 -16.72 1.51 -9.99
CA THR A 117 -15.62 2.24 -10.66
C THR A 117 -14.25 1.57 -10.47
N ALA A 118 -14.25 0.28 -10.12
CA ALA A 118 -13.07 -0.55 -9.94
C ALA A 118 -11.98 -0.03 -8.96
N LYS A 119 -12.30 0.95 -8.10
CA LYS A 119 -11.39 1.48 -7.05
C LYS A 119 -10.87 0.37 -6.13
N THR A 120 -11.77 -0.46 -5.61
CA THR A 120 -11.42 -1.57 -4.71
C THR A 120 -10.60 -2.67 -5.40
N PRO A 121 -10.96 -3.15 -6.61
CA PRO A 121 -10.10 -4.03 -7.39
C PRO A 121 -8.67 -3.51 -7.61
N LEU A 122 -8.49 -2.22 -7.93
CA LEU A 122 -7.15 -1.63 -8.10
C LEU A 122 -6.34 -1.68 -6.79
N LEU A 123 -6.97 -1.32 -5.66
CA LEU A 123 -6.31 -1.41 -4.35
C LEU A 123 -5.93 -2.84 -3.96
N ARG A 124 -6.77 -3.83 -4.31
CA ARG A 124 -6.46 -5.25 -4.09
C ARG A 124 -5.29 -5.70 -4.96
N TRP A 125 -5.23 -5.29 -6.22
CA TRP A 125 -4.09 -5.60 -7.08
C TRP A 125 -2.78 -5.01 -6.55
N ILE A 126 -2.80 -3.77 -6.03
CA ILE A 126 -1.63 -3.17 -5.38
C ILE A 126 -1.20 -4.01 -4.16
N LYS A 127 -2.15 -4.54 -3.40
CA LYS A 127 -1.86 -5.47 -2.29
C LYS A 127 -1.20 -6.77 -2.79
N GLU A 128 -1.73 -7.35 -3.85
CA GLU A 128 -1.22 -8.59 -4.46
C GLU A 128 0.24 -8.46 -4.94
N ILE A 129 0.68 -7.26 -5.35
CA ILE A 129 2.08 -7.01 -5.76
C ILE A 129 2.98 -6.57 -4.59
N GLY A 130 2.55 -6.73 -3.34
CA GLY A 130 3.36 -6.43 -2.15
C GLY A 130 3.08 -5.08 -1.48
N GLY A 131 2.03 -4.37 -1.86
CA GLY A 131 1.60 -3.13 -1.20
C GLY A 131 0.85 -3.39 0.12
N ALA A 132 0.98 -2.46 1.09
CA ALA A 132 0.20 -2.49 2.31
C ALA A 132 -1.24 -1.99 2.07
N TYR A 133 -2.24 -2.65 2.69
CA TYR A 133 -3.64 -2.26 2.62
C TYR A 133 -4.20 -1.98 4.02
N ALA A 134 -4.79 -0.79 4.18
CA ALA A 134 -5.47 -0.36 5.40
C ALA A 134 -6.92 0.03 5.11
N SER A 135 -7.81 -0.15 6.08
CA SER A 135 -9.24 0.15 5.94
C SER A 135 -9.71 1.08 7.06
N MET A 136 -11.00 1.42 7.10
CA MET A 136 -11.58 2.24 8.17
C MET A 136 -11.42 1.63 9.58
N ARG A 137 -11.08 0.34 9.68
CA ARG A 137 -10.80 -0.33 10.97
C ARG A 137 -9.38 -0.07 11.48
N SER A 138 -8.54 0.65 10.75
CA SER A 138 -7.18 0.98 11.17
C SER A 138 -7.16 2.16 12.14
N THR A 139 -6.37 2.05 13.21
CA THR A 139 -6.21 3.12 14.21
C THR A 139 -5.07 4.05 13.83
N LYS A 140 -5.12 5.30 14.30
CA LYS A 140 -4.04 6.28 14.08
C LYS A 140 -2.69 5.75 14.58
N ALA A 141 -2.68 5.06 15.72
CA ALA A 141 -1.49 4.42 16.25
C ALA A 141 -0.98 3.32 15.30
N GLY A 142 -1.85 2.37 14.92
CA GLY A 142 -1.47 1.28 14.01
C GLY A 142 -1.07 1.71 12.59
N LEU A 143 -1.36 2.94 12.17
CA LEU A 143 -0.91 3.52 10.90
C LEU A 143 0.44 4.24 10.98
N THR A 144 0.94 4.52 12.18
CA THR A 144 2.13 5.35 12.38
C THR A 144 3.27 4.57 13.01
N VAL A 145 2.98 3.85 14.10
CA VAL A 145 3.97 3.12 14.89
C VAL A 145 3.27 1.93 15.52
N ASN A 146 3.88 0.75 15.43
CA ASN A 146 3.43 -0.40 16.18
C ASN A 146 3.75 -0.17 17.68
N LEU A 147 2.71 -0.08 18.50
CA LEU A 147 2.83 0.31 19.91
C LEU A 147 3.50 -0.76 20.78
N LYS A 148 3.57 -2.01 20.32
CA LYS A 148 4.14 -3.13 21.10
C LYS A 148 5.67 -3.12 21.11
N ASP A 149 6.28 -2.70 20.02
CA ASP A 149 7.72 -2.82 19.74
C ASP A 149 8.35 -1.48 19.31
N GLY A 150 7.55 -0.45 19.04
CA GLY A 150 8.02 0.86 18.59
C GLY A 150 8.51 0.87 17.13
N SER A 151 8.25 -0.20 16.37
CA SER A 151 8.63 -0.29 14.95
C SER A 151 7.70 0.56 14.07
N PRO A 152 8.16 1.03 12.90
CA PRO A 152 7.28 1.67 11.93
C PRO A 152 6.15 0.71 11.52
N GLY A 153 4.90 1.19 11.56
CA GLY A 153 3.71 0.41 11.20
C GLY A 153 3.47 0.30 9.69
#